data_AF-A0AAD0XEF4-F1
#
_entry.id   AF-A0AAD0XEF4-F1
#
_cell.length_a   1.000
_cell.length_b   1.000
_cell.length_c   1.000
_cell.angle_alpha   90.00
_cell.angle_beta   90.00
_cell.angle_gamma   90.00
#
_symmetry.space_group_name_H-M   'P 1'
#
loop_
_entity.id
_entity.type
_entity.pdbx_description
1 polymer ?
#
loop_
_entity_poly.entity_id
_entity_poly.type
_entity_poly.pdbx_seq_one_letter_code
_entity_poly.pdbx_strand_id
1 'polypeptide(L)'
;MSYDGFYDRLKVVNKGDFQYARVNFYISDIATNEACAIKSGTILTENNEYPLNFTDKAQLLLPFDKQLDTDKAVIVVEPQNPDHDCQLKLQIEASEFEGLSLTKDSLYTINNELDELLTDLSGFFVSKLMWFLLPEQKGVAVTFKEPVTFNNPHIQCEKLICYFAVQDNWEDDVNLLGDIENVVKVTPWIAK
;
A
#
# COMPACT_ATOMS: atom_id res chain seq x y z
N MET A 1 3.03 -4.55 -19.07
CA MET A 1 2.12 -3.49 -18.57
C MET A 1 2.76 -2.14 -18.86
N SER A 2 1.99 -1.13 -19.28
CA SER A 2 2.57 0.19 -19.56
C SER A 2 3.03 0.89 -18.28
N TYR A 3 4.19 1.56 -18.31
CA TYR A 3 4.78 2.25 -17.16
C TYR A 3 4.01 3.53 -16.78
N ASP A 4 3.34 4.18 -17.74
CA ASP A 4 2.56 5.42 -17.51
C ASP A 4 1.55 5.27 -16.36
N GLY A 5 0.84 4.14 -16.32
CA GLY A 5 -0.10 3.81 -15.27
C GLY A 5 0.57 3.78 -13.90
N PHE A 6 1.77 3.22 -13.77
CA PHE A 6 2.53 3.21 -12.52
C PHE A 6 3.02 4.61 -12.15
N TYR A 7 3.60 5.32 -13.12
CA TYR A 7 4.12 6.67 -12.96
C TYR A 7 3.05 7.62 -12.44
N ASP A 8 1.83 7.57 -12.97
CA ASP A 8 0.72 8.41 -12.51
C ASP A 8 0.38 8.20 -11.03
N ARG A 9 0.44 6.96 -10.52
CA ARG A 9 0.17 6.68 -9.10
C ARG A 9 1.36 7.06 -8.22
N LEU A 10 2.58 6.79 -8.67
CA LEU A 10 3.80 7.24 -7.99
C LEU A 10 3.86 8.77 -7.90
N LYS A 11 3.40 9.48 -8.94
CA LYS A 11 3.32 10.94 -9.00
C LYS A 11 2.36 11.52 -7.97
N VAL A 12 1.25 10.85 -7.67
CA VAL A 12 0.33 11.27 -6.60
C VAL A 12 1.05 11.23 -5.26
N VAL A 13 1.66 10.09 -4.94
CA VAL A 13 2.42 9.92 -3.68
C VAL A 13 3.57 10.93 -3.57
N ASN A 14 4.32 11.15 -4.66
CA ASN A 14 5.44 12.10 -4.66
C ASN A 14 5.02 13.58 -4.57
N LYS A 15 3.75 13.90 -4.85
CA LYS A 15 3.23 15.27 -4.77
C LYS A 15 2.50 15.57 -3.46
N GLY A 16 1.92 14.56 -2.84
CA GLY A 16 1.27 14.69 -1.54
C GLY A 16 2.29 14.79 -0.41
N ASP A 17 1.80 15.19 0.76
CA ASP A 17 2.58 15.29 1.99
C ASP A 17 2.34 14.05 2.85
N PHE A 18 2.83 12.89 2.38
CA PHE A 18 2.65 11.60 3.05
C PHE A 18 3.94 11.17 3.74
N GLN A 19 3.94 11.12 5.07
CA GLN A 19 5.08 10.63 5.84
C GLN A 19 5.22 9.11 5.71
N TYR A 20 4.11 8.38 5.85
CA TYR A 20 4.09 6.92 5.96
C TYR A 20 3.30 6.24 4.83
N ALA A 21 2.23 6.86 4.34
CA ALA A 21 1.40 6.25 3.31
C ALA A 21 2.12 6.17 1.97
N ARG A 22 2.05 5.01 1.32
CA ARG A 22 2.64 4.72 0.01
C ARG A 22 1.68 3.94 -0.86
N VAL A 23 1.99 3.93 -2.16
CA VAL A 23 1.41 3.00 -3.13
C VAL A 23 2.45 1.98 -3.53
N ASN A 24 2.13 0.72 -3.34
CA ASN A 24 2.95 -0.41 -3.73
C ASN A 24 2.26 -1.26 -4.79
N PHE A 25 3.08 -1.93 -5.60
CA PHE A 25 2.64 -2.75 -6.73
C PHE A 25 3.09 -4.18 -6.49
N TYR A 26 2.15 -5.10 -6.43
CA TYR A 26 2.40 -6.51 -6.18
C TYR A 26 1.96 -7.36 -7.35
N ILE A 27 2.61 -8.50 -7.56
CA ILE A 27 2.08 -9.56 -8.40
C ILE A 27 1.46 -10.62 -7.50
N SER A 28 0.16 -10.86 -7.67
CA SER A 28 -0.59 -11.82 -6.87
C SER A 28 -1.41 -12.76 -7.75
N ASP A 29 -1.58 -13.98 -7.30
CA ASP A 29 -2.45 -14.97 -7.94
C ASP A 29 -3.93 -14.56 -7.81
N ILE A 30 -4.69 -14.65 -8.90
CA ILE A 30 -6.09 -14.21 -8.94
C ILE A 30 -7.00 -15.04 -8.03
N ALA A 31 -6.75 -16.35 -7.93
CA ALA A 31 -7.63 -17.26 -7.19
C ALA A 31 -7.39 -17.20 -5.68
N THR A 32 -6.12 -17.08 -5.27
CA THR A 32 -5.70 -17.18 -3.86
C THR A 32 -5.36 -15.83 -3.25
N ASN A 33 -5.07 -14.80 -4.06
CA ASN A 33 -4.55 -13.50 -3.63
C ASN A 33 -3.18 -13.58 -2.95
N GLU A 34 -2.49 -14.72 -3.07
CA GLU A 34 -1.12 -14.93 -2.57
C GLU A 34 -0.10 -14.33 -3.52
N ALA A 35 1.10 -14.01 -3.01
CA ALA A 35 2.18 -13.46 -3.82
C ALA A 35 2.63 -14.48 -4.88
N CYS A 36 2.70 -14.06 -6.14
CA CYS A 36 3.27 -14.88 -7.21
C CYS A 36 4.79 -14.75 -7.20
N ALA A 37 5.49 -15.86 -6.99
CA ALA A 37 6.95 -15.86 -7.15
C ALA A 37 7.35 -15.37 -8.55
N ILE A 38 8.25 -14.40 -8.59
CA ILE A 38 8.74 -13.78 -9.83
C ILE A 38 10.07 -14.42 -10.20
N LYS A 39 10.17 -14.92 -11.43
CA LYS A 39 11.41 -15.48 -11.98
C LYS A 39 12.33 -14.38 -12.51
N SER A 40 11.75 -13.44 -13.26
CA SER A 40 12.48 -12.32 -13.85
C SER A 40 11.57 -11.11 -14.01
N GLY A 41 12.18 -9.93 -14.02
CA GLY A 41 11.47 -8.67 -14.22
C GLY A 41 12.34 -7.69 -14.99
N THR A 42 11.74 -6.99 -15.93
CA THR A 42 12.42 -6.08 -16.84
C THR A 42 11.58 -4.83 -17.12
N ILE A 43 12.25 -3.69 -17.23
CA ILE A 43 11.69 -2.45 -17.77
C ILE A 43 12.25 -2.27 -19.19
N LEU A 44 11.37 -2.32 -20.19
CA LEU A 44 11.72 -2.18 -21.60
C LEU A 44 11.32 -0.79 -22.10
N THR A 45 12.20 -0.11 -22.81
CA THR A 45 11.84 1.04 -23.67
C THR A 45 12.07 0.65 -25.13
N GLU A 46 11.82 1.56 -26.08
CA GLU A 46 12.10 1.33 -27.50
C GLU A 46 13.57 0.94 -27.75
N ASN A 47 14.50 1.52 -26.97
CA ASN A 47 15.93 1.44 -27.24
C ASN A 47 16.74 0.77 -26.14
N ASN A 48 16.17 0.59 -24.94
CA ASN A 48 16.91 0.15 -23.76
C ASN A 48 16.16 -0.90 -22.95
N GLU A 49 16.92 -1.68 -22.20
CA GLU A 49 16.43 -2.67 -21.25
C GLU A 49 17.08 -2.44 -19.88
N TYR A 50 16.26 -2.36 -18.84
CA TYR A 50 16.71 -2.16 -17.46
C TYR A 50 16.16 -3.29 -16.56
N PRO A 51 16.93 -3.75 -15.56
CA PRO A 51 16.43 -4.75 -14.61
C PRO A 51 15.33 -4.13 -13.73
N LEU A 52 14.25 -4.88 -13.53
CA LEU A 52 13.24 -4.55 -12.53
C LEU A 52 13.61 -5.20 -11.20
N ASN A 53 13.79 -4.39 -10.16
CA ASN A 53 13.95 -4.90 -8.82
C ASN A 53 12.59 -5.32 -8.24
N PHE A 54 12.58 -6.41 -7.48
CA PHE A 54 11.40 -6.89 -6.78
C PHE A 54 11.79 -7.61 -5.47
N THR A 55 10.83 -7.73 -4.56
CA THR A 55 11.03 -8.43 -3.27
C THR A 55 10.53 -9.87 -3.33
N ASP A 56 10.91 -10.68 -2.33
CA ASP A 56 10.40 -12.06 -2.17
C ASP A 56 8.87 -12.13 -2.00
N LYS A 57 8.24 -11.01 -1.62
CA LYS A 57 6.78 -10.87 -1.53
C LYS A 57 6.13 -10.42 -2.84
N ALA A 58 6.86 -10.52 -3.95
CA ALA A 58 6.42 -10.12 -5.29
C ALA A 58 6.04 -8.63 -5.41
N GLN A 59 6.64 -7.77 -4.58
CA GLN A 59 6.51 -6.32 -4.71
C GLN A 59 7.45 -5.83 -5.80
N LEU A 60 6.94 -5.10 -6.79
CA LEU A 60 7.73 -4.44 -7.82
C LEU A 60 8.29 -3.12 -7.26
N LEU A 61 9.62 -2.97 -7.28
CA LEU A 61 10.31 -1.76 -6.83
C LEU A 61 10.55 -0.85 -8.03
N LEU A 62 9.49 -0.14 -8.41
CA LEU A 62 9.49 0.75 -9.57
C LEU A 62 10.06 2.12 -9.19
N PRO A 63 11.00 2.67 -9.99
CA PRO A 63 11.48 4.04 -9.77
C PRO A 63 10.37 5.04 -10.10
N PHE A 64 10.38 6.21 -9.46
CA PHE A 64 9.63 7.38 -9.93
C PHE A 64 10.47 8.15 -10.95
N ASP A 65 10.34 7.79 -12.24
CA ASP A 65 11.20 8.30 -13.31
C ASP A 65 10.36 8.83 -14.49
N LYS A 66 10.41 10.14 -14.69
CA LYS A 66 9.69 10.82 -15.77
C LYS A 66 10.22 10.44 -17.17
N GLN A 67 11.49 10.06 -17.28
CA GLN A 67 12.07 9.65 -18.55
C GLN A 67 11.46 8.32 -19.00
N LEU A 68 11.28 7.35 -18.10
CA LEU A 68 10.62 6.08 -18.41
C LEU A 68 9.16 6.25 -18.87
N ASP A 69 8.43 7.22 -18.32
CA ASP A 69 7.07 7.57 -18.79
C ASP A 69 7.08 8.22 -20.19
N THR A 70 8.07 9.09 -20.43
CA THR A 70 8.26 9.76 -21.72
C THR A 70 8.63 8.76 -22.82
N ASP A 71 9.52 7.81 -22.50
CA ASP A 71 10.00 6.75 -23.40
C ASP A 71 9.00 5.59 -23.56
N LYS A 72 7.80 5.72 -23.00
CA LYS A 72 6.72 4.71 -23.05
C LYS A 72 7.20 3.33 -22.65
N ALA A 73 7.91 3.29 -21.51
CA ALA A 73 8.42 2.06 -20.96
C ALA A 73 7.30 1.03 -20.70
N VAL A 74 7.66 -0.25 -20.81
CA VAL A 74 6.80 -1.39 -20.54
C VAL A 74 7.45 -2.25 -19.48
N ILE A 75 6.68 -2.55 -18.43
CA ILE A 75 7.05 -3.48 -17.37
C ILE A 75 6.69 -4.90 -17.81
N VAL A 76 7.69 -5.78 -17.84
CA VAL A 76 7.57 -7.20 -18.15
C VAL A 76 7.96 -7.99 -16.91
N VAL A 77 7.10 -8.90 -16.48
CA VAL A 77 7.33 -9.78 -15.34
C VAL A 77 7.06 -11.22 -15.78
N GLU A 78 8.00 -12.10 -15.52
CA GLU A 78 7.88 -13.53 -15.77
C GLU A 78 7.59 -14.26 -14.45
N PRO A 79 6.39 -14.86 -14.28
CA PRO A 79 6.11 -15.69 -13.11
C PRO A 79 7.00 -16.94 -13.07
N GLN A 80 7.33 -17.38 -11.86
CA GLN A 80 8.06 -18.63 -11.66
C GLN A 80 7.22 -19.86 -11.98
N ASN A 81 5.92 -19.81 -11.67
CA ASN A 81 4.96 -20.84 -12.06
C ASN A 81 4.04 -20.30 -13.16
N PRO A 82 4.15 -20.80 -14.41
CA PRO A 82 3.31 -20.34 -15.51
C PRO A 82 1.84 -20.79 -15.39
N ASP A 83 1.53 -21.75 -14.52
CA ASP A 83 0.17 -22.23 -14.29
C ASP A 83 -0.63 -21.33 -13.33
N HIS A 84 0.02 -20.35 -12.69
CA HIS A 84 -0.66 -19.38 -11.82
C HIS A 84 -1.16 -18.20 -12.65
N ASP A 85 -2.42 -17.85 -12.46
CA ASP A 85 -3.05 -16.67 -13.05
C ASP A 85 -2.62 -15.42 -12.27
N CYS A 86 -1.39 -14.98 -12.50
CA CYS A 86 -0.78 -13.85 -11.80
C CYS A 86 -1.24 -12.51 -12.39
N GLN A 87 -1.68 -11.60 -11.53
CA GLN A 87 -2.09 -10.24 -11.91
C GLN A 87 -1.38 -9.17 -11.09
N LEU A 88 -1.36 -7.96 -11.65
CA LEU A 88 -0.96 -6.77 -10.92
C LEU A 88 -2.02 -6.38 -9.89
N LYS A 89 -1.57 -6.15 -8.67
CA LYS A 89 -2.36 -5.62 -7.56
C LYS A 89 -1.72 -4.34 -7.06
N LEU A 90 -2.49 -3.25 -7.11
CA LEU A 90 -2.16 -2.02 -6.41
C LEU A 90 -2.55 -2.15 -4.94
N GLN A 91 -1.65 -1.76 -4.04
CA GLN A 91 -1.92 -1.74 -2.62
C GLN A 91 -1.47 -0.41 -2.00
N ILE A 92 -2.37 0.22 -1.25
CA ILE A 92 -2.09 1.40 -0.45
C ILE A 92 -1.77 0.92 0.96
N GLU A 93 -0.61 1.30 1.48
CA GLU A 93 -0.13 0.86 2.79
C GLU A 93 0.94 1.79 3.35
N ALA A 94 1.14 1.73 4.66
CA ALA A 94 2.37 2.13 5.32
C ALA A 94 3.17 0.88 5.69
N SER A 95 4.48 0.90 5.45
CA SER A 95 5.38 -0.24 5.75
C SER A 95 6.80 0.18 6.15
N GLU A 96 7.08 1.48 6.15
CA GLU A 96 8.33 2.08 6.61
C GLU A 96 8.03 2.82 7.90
N PHE A 97 8.55 2.32 9.02
CA PHE A 97 8.22 2.84 10.36
C PHE A 97 9.46 3.24 11.16
N GLU A 98 10.60 3.45 10.49
CA GLU A 98 11.85 3.81 11.16
C GLU A 98 11.66 5.10 11.98
N GLY A 99 11.97 5.02 13.29
CA GLY A 99 11.82 6.14 14.22
C GLY A 99 10.38 6.42 14.68
N LEU A 100 9.38 5.66 14.22
CA LEU A 100 8.00 5.77 14.68
C LEU A 100 7.78 4.96 15.96
N SER A 101 6.86 5.37 16.83
CA SER A 101 6.36 4.53 17.92
C SER A 101 4.93 4.14 17.62
N LEU A 102 4.52 2.91 17.95
CA LEU A 102 3.14 2.49 17.77
C LEU A 102 2.26 3.10 18.87
N THR A 103 1.79 4.32 18.64
CA THR A 103 0.86 5.09 19.49
C THR A 103 -0.48 5.30 18.79
N LYS A 104 -1.50 5.75 19.53
CA LYS A 104 -2.77 6.16 18.91
C LYS A 104 -2.57 7.33 17.94
N ASP A 105 -1.80 8.33 18.33
CA ASP A 105 -1.41 9.47 17.48
C ASP A 105 -0.78 9.00 16.15
N SER A 106 0.20 8.08 16.19
CA SER A 106 0.81 7.55 14.97
C SER A 106 -0.20 6.84 14.05
N LEU A 107 -1.16 6.10 14.63
CA LEU A 107 -2.19 5.43 13.85
C LEU A 107 -3.23 6.42 13.32
N TYR A 108 -3.46 7.54 14.02
CA TYR A 108 -4.28 8.65 13.55
C TYR A 108 -3.64 9.34 12.34
N THR A 109 -2.33 9.66 12.40
CA THR A 109 -1.59 10.21 11.25
C THR A 109 -1.64 9.25 10.06
N ILE A 110 -1.27 7.98 10.26
CA ILE A 110 -1.30 6.98 9.18
C ILE A 110 -2.71 6.84 8.60
N ASN A 111 -3.75 6.83 9.44
CA ASN A 111 -5.15 6.75 8.98
C ASN A 111 -5.50 7.91 8.04
N ASN A 112 -5.19 9.15 8.43
CA ASN A 112 -5.51 10.32 7.64
C ASN A 112 -4.75 10.32 6.31
N GLU A 113 -3.46 9.99 6.33
CA GLU A 113 -2.66 9.88 5.10
C GLU A 113 -3.18 8.81 4.15
N LEU A 114 -3.61 7.65 4.68
CA LEU A 114 -4.17 6.57 3.87
C LEU A 114 -5.50 6.99 3.22
N ASP A 115 -6.36 7.71 3.95
CA ASP A 115 -7.65 8.22 3.45
C ASP A 115 -7.45 9.32 2.39
N GLU A 116 -6.53 10.25 2.64
CA GLU A 116 -6.15 11.29 1.68
C GLU A 116 -5.55 10.67 0.41
N LEU A 117 -4.64 9.70 0.55
CA LEU A 117 -4.04 9.02 -0.60
C LEU A 117 -5.08 8.23 -1.40
N LEU A 118 -6.02 7.54 -0.75
CA LEU A 118 -7.16 6.90 -1.40
C LEU A 118 -7.98 7.91 -2.22
N THR A 119 -8.28 9.07 -1.62
CA THR A 119 -9.03 10.14 -2.25
C THR A 119 -8.30 10.71 -3.46
N ASP A 120 -6.99 10.96 -3.36
CA ASP A 120 -6.19 11.50 -4.46
C ASP A 120 -6.04 10.52 -5.62
N LEU A 121 -5.86 9.22 -5.32
CA LEU A 121 -5.76 8.17 -6.34
C LEU A 121 -7.08 7.95 -7.09
N SER A 122 -8.21 8.22 -6.45
CA SER A 122 -9.52 8.18 -7.10
C SER A 122 -9.70 9.28 -8.16
N GLY A 123 -8.87 10.31 -8.09
CA GLY A 123 -8.88 11.44 -9.00
C GLY A 123 -10.04 12.41 -8.75
N PHE A 124 -9.90 13.62 -9.28
CA PHE A 124 -10.81 14.75 -9.07
C PHE A 124 -12.30 14.42 -9.31
N PHE A 125 -12.61 13.61 -10.32
CA PHE A 125 -13.99 13.30 -10.66
C PHE A 125 -14.67 12.45 -9.58
N VAL A 126 -13.98 11.42 -9.09
CA VAL A 126 -14.51 10.57 -8.02
C VAL A 126 -14.52 11.36 -6.71
N SER A 127 -13.42 12.03 -6.36
CA SER A 127 -13.33 12.75 -5.08
C SER A 127 -14.29 13.94 -4.93
N LYS A 128 -14.64 14.65 -6.01
CA LYS A 128 -15.52 15.84 -5.92
C LYS A 128 -16.95 15.64 -6.37
N LEU A 129 -17.20 14.77 -7.35
CA LEU A 129 -18.54 14.63 -7.94
C LEU A 129 -19.21 13.32 -7.55
N MET A 130 -18.44 12.24 -7.41
CA MET A 130 -18.93 10.90 -7.09
C MET A 130 -18.34 10.37 -5.80
N TRP A 131 -18.18 11.23 -4.78
CA TRP A 131 -17.50 10.89 -3.53
C TRP A 131 -18.18 9.73 -2.79
N PHE A 132 -19.50 9.56 -2.97
CA PHE A 132 -20.28 8.46 -2.43
C PHE A 132 -19.90 7.08 -3.01
N LEU A 133 -19.11 7.04 -4.09
CA LEU A 133 -18.53 5.81 -4.63
C LEU A 133 -17.18 5.47 -3.99
N LEU A 134 -16.62 6.36 -3.19
CA LEU A 134 -15.39 6.08 -2.48
C LEU A 134 -15.64 5.06 -1.37
N PRO A 135 -14.73 4.10 -1.22
CA PRO A 135 -14.76 3.20 -0.08
C PRO A 135 -14.61 4.01 1.22
N GLU A 136 -15.53 3.82 2.17
CA GLU A 136 -15.45 4.46 3.48
C GLU A 136 -14.37 3.79 4.34
N GLN A 137 -13.36 4.55 4.75
CA GLN A 137 -12.33 4.08 5.66
C GLN A 137 -12.81 4.20 7.12
N LYS A 138 -12.95 3.07 7.81
CA LYS A 138 -13.35 3.00 9.24
C LYS A 138 -12.19 3.17 10.21
N GLY A 139 -10.97 3.17 9.70
CA GLY A 139 -9.74 3.12 10.48
C GLY A 139 -8.64 2.40 9.72
N VAL A 140 -7.80 1.67 10.46
CA VAL A 140 -6.64 0.97 9.88
C VAL A 140 -6.61 -0.51 10.26
N ALA A 141 -6.11 -1.34 9.36
CA ALA A 141 -5.77 -2.73 9.59
C ALA A 141 -4.25 -2.86 9.73
N VAL A 142 -3.79 -3.22 10.93
CA VAL A 142 -2.37 -3.40 11.25
C VAL A 142 -2.03 -4.89 11.19
N THR A 143 -1.08 -5.25 10.35
CA THR A 143 -0.54 -6.62 10.26
C THR A 143 0.69 -6.72 11.15
N PHE A 144 0.72 -7.68 12.07
CA PHE A 144 1.82 -7.94 12.99
C PHE A 144 2.64 -9.17 12.58
N LYS A 145 3.88 -9.25 13.06
CA LYS A 145 4.77 -10.42 12.91
C LYS A 145 4.23 -11.65 13.65
N GLU A 146 3.61 -11.41 14.80
CA GLU A 146 3.03 -12.44 15.67
C GLU A 146 1.62 -12.02 16.15
N PRO A 147 0.75 -12.96 16.57
CA PRO A 147 -0.56 -12.61 17.10
C PRO A 147 -0.44 -11.73 18.35
N VAL A 148 -1.21 -10.64 18.38
CA VAL A 148 -1.29 -9.72 19.51
C VAL A 148 -2.73 -9.60 20.02
N THR A 149 -2.88 -9.20 21.28
CA THR A 149 -4.20 -8.99 21.89
C THR A 149 -4.29 -7.62 22.51
N PHE A 150 -5.37 -6.90 22.22
CA PHE A 150 -5.69 -5.61 22.82
C PHE A 150 -6.94 -5.73 23.68
N ASN A 151 -6.93 -5.14 24.87
CA ASN A 151 -8.14 -5.01 25.69
C ASN A 151 -8.82 -3.67 25.40
N ASN A 152 -9.40 -3.53 24.20
CA ASN A 152 -10.07 -2.30 23.77
C ASN A 152 -11.26 -2.65 22.85
N PRO A 153 -12.47 -2.15 23.12
CA PRO A 153 -13.65 -2.44 22.30
C PRO A 153 -13.56 -1.93 20.85
N HIS A 154 -12.67 -0.98 20.57
CA HIS A 154 -12.44 -0.41 19.24
C HIS A 154 -11.34 -1.14 18.45
N ILE A 155 -10.78 -2.21 19.00
CA ILE A 155 -9.72 -3.00 18.35
C ILE A 155 -10.21 -4.45 18.21
N GLN A 156 -10.23 -4.96 16.98
CA GLN A 156 -10.64 -6.33 16.68
C GLN A 156 -9.46 -7.07 16.05
N CYS A 157 -9.03 -8.19 16.63
CA CYS A 157 -7.89 -8.95 16.14
C CYS A 157 -8.31 -10.31 15.57
N GLU A 158 -7.83 -10.61 14.36
CA GLU A 158 -8.00 -11.88 13.67
C GLU A 158 -6.61 -12.39 13.21
N LYS A 159 -6.10 -13.42 13.88
CA LYS A 159 -4.77 -13.99 13.65
C LYS A 159 -3.65 -12.94 13.82
N LEU A 160 -3.06 -12.50 12.70
CA LEU A 160 -1.95 -11.55 12.66
C LEU A 160 -2.43 -10.12 12.36
N ILE A 161 -3.72 -9.90 12.13
CA ILE A 161 -4.26 -8.60 11.73
C ILE A 161 -5.13 -8.07 12.87
N CYS A 162 -4.91 -6.84 13.28
CA CYS A 162 -5.84 -6.11 14.14
C CYS A 162 -6.40 -4.89 13.41
N TYR A 163 -7.72 -4.73 13.48
CA TYR A 163 -8.48 -3.63 12.94
C TYR A 163 -8.72 -2.61 14.05
N PHE A 164 -8.23 -1.39 13.85
CA PHE A 164 -8.34 -0.28 14.78
C PHE A 164 -9.37 0.70 14.21
N ALA A 165 -10.50 0.88 14.90
CA ALA A 165 -11.42 1.98 14.63
C ALA A 165 -10.80 3.27 15.18
N VAL A 166 -10.10 4.00 14.31
CA VAL A 166 -9.42 5.26 14.65
C VAL A 166 -10.48 6.34 14.93
N GLN A 167 -10.23 7.16 15.95
CA GLN A 167 -11.16 8.20 16.41
C GLN A 167 -10.47 9.57 16.39
N ASP A 168 -11.24 10.64 16.24
CA ASP A 168 -10.71 12.01 16.20
C ASP A 168 -9.93 12.39 17.47
N ASN A 169 -10.33 11.86 18.63
CA ASN A 169 -9.65 12.11 19.91
C ASN A 169 -8.31 11.35 20.06
N TRP A 170 -7.83 10.68 19.01
CA TRP A 170 -6.49 10.08 18.99
C TRP A 170 -5.43 11.06 18.48
N GLU A 171 -5.86 12.17 17.87
CA GLU A 171 -4.98 13.31 17.59
C GLU A 171 -4.29 13.73 18.91
N ASP A 172 -2.96 13.77 18.90
CA ASP A 172 -2.10 14.05 20.06
C ASP A 172 -2.11 12.99 21.20
N ASP A 173 -2.81 11.85 21.05
CA ASP A 173 -2.81 10.77 22.04
C ASP A 173 -1.56 9.89 21.90
N VAL A 174 -0.52 10.24 22.65
CA VAL A 174 0.77 9.51 22.68
C VAL A 174 0.76 8.19 23.47
N ASN A 175 -0.42 7.68 23.84
CA ASN A 175 -0.51 6.38 24.51
C ASN A 175 0.05 5.27 23.63
N LEU A 176 1.06 4.57 24.14
CA LEU A 176 1.67 3.41 23.48
C LEU A 176 0.67 2.26 23.38
N LEU A 177 0.57 1.71 22.17
CA LEU A 177 -0.23 0.54 21.86
C LEU A 177 0.66 -0.72 21.76
N GLY A 178 1.94 -0.57 21.44
CA GLY A 178 2.87 -1.69 21.40
C GLY A 178 4.22 -1.31 20.83
N ASP A 179 4.96 -2.33 20.40
CA ASP A 179 6.25 -2.16 19.73
C ASP A 179 6.03 -2.05 18.22
N ILE A 180 6.53 -0.97 17.62
CA ILE A 180 6.45 -0.73 16.18
C ILE A 180 7.21 -1.80 15.38
N GLU A 181 8.26 -2.38 15.97
CA GLU A 181 9.08 -3.41 15.32
C GLU A 181 8.28 -4.69 15.08
N ASN A 182 7.17 -4.88 15.78
CA ASN A 182 6.27 -6.01 15.54
C ASN A 182 5.27 -5.74 14.42
N VAL A 183 5.20 -4.52 13.88
CA VAL A 183 4.31 -4.17 12.77
C VAL A 183 4.98 -4.49 11.43
N VAL A 184 4.28 -5.24 10.59
CA VAL A 184 4.71 -5.56 9.22
C VAL A 184 4.22 -4.50 8.24
N LYS A 185 2.96 -4.07 8.38
CA LYS A 185 2.35 -3.04 7.55
C LYS A 185 1.04 -2.54 8.17
N VAL A 186 0.61 -1.37 7.74
CA VAL A 186 -0.70 -0.78 8.02
C VAL A 186 -1.42 -0.51 6.71
N THR A 187 -2.66 -0.98 6.58
CA THR A 187 -3.50 -0.78 5.39
C THR A 187 -4.83 -0.12 5.77
N PRO A 188 -5.53 0.53 4.83
CA PRO A 188 -6.87 1.05 5.07
C PRO A 188 -7.83 -0.06 5.54
N TRP A 189 -8.62 0.20 6.57
CA TRP A 189 -9.75 -0.66 6.91
C TRP A 189 -11.02 -0.13 6.25
N ILE A 190 -11.35 -0.71 5.10
CA ILE A 190 -12.52 -0.31 4.32
C ILE A 190 -13.79 -0.98 4.83
N ALA A 191 -14.85 -0.19 5.00
CA ALA A 191 -16.20 -0.68 5.26
C ALA A 191 -16.69 -1.55 4.09
N LYS A 192 -17.25 -2.73 4.43
CA LYS A 192 -18.03 -3.53 3.47
C LYS A 192 -19.40 -2.94 3.25
#